data_AF-A0A250X8S7-F1
#
_entry.id   AF-A0A250X8S7-F1
#
_cell.length_a   1.000
_cell.length_b   1.000
_cell.length_c   1.000
_cell.angle_alpha   90.00
_cell.angle_beta   90.00
_cell.angle_gamma   90.00
#
_symmetry.space_group_name_H-M   'P 1'
#
loop_
_entity.id
_entity.type
_entity.pdbx_description
1 polymer ?
#
loop_
_entity_poly.entity_id
_entity_poly.type
_entity_poly.pdbx_seq_one_letter_code
_entity_poly.pdbx_strand_id
1 'polypeptide(L)'
;MDDNCMIREGDSIIFDERGEKMSFMKVKASGKVKVGKLTLSMQPFVGAPFGAMFEVSADGKEFQRLKRPPGEEVTNVLDTERDNSNLLDRNTDNQKLSHDEIEALKQSGKSGSEIIAELCNNSATFESKTEFSQDKYKRKKAKKYMIHVTLRKPTARAICQAYYDKGPQRVFNLRFDSLAAMLSLANIGAGGTALVIDNCMGVVLGAVMERMGGHGIVCNAHVDMAYSCDVIKSMNFTEKERSVLFSSSVGSLKKAFQEQVSKLEAGVTLHSNQCITEEAEPVASCMEDSKLSEPTLATSTSDACDHGRTANGVLPTVPGTVPSVDNNFQAVNTSCTEVALIDAGMASLKTASTSKTHSGSSTGAAAPCLLKLGSAGFSSCILAAPRMNPTSLMSQVLPLLAPSAAFVLYSPWSQPLAECMHQLQTSKSAVLLQLHESWMRPHQVLPMRTHPEMMCSGTGGYILSGIKVCTSDGSTPLTGDSLYSSKPSSIHTLGAGATECAPDCTKNLPGRKRGRKNY
;
A
#
# COMPACT_ATOMS: atom_id res chain seq x y z
N MET A 1 0.81 2.90 -28.47
CA MET A 1 0.71 3.11 -27.01
C MET A 1 0.61 1.73 -26.40
N ASP A 2 1.35 1.44 -25.34
CA ASP A 2 1.37 0.10 -24.76
C ASP A 2 -0.04 -0.32 -24.30
N ASP A 3 -0.43 -1.51 -24.73
CA ASP A 3 -1.72 -2.14 -24.43
C ASP A 3 -2.04 -2.25 -22.92
N ASN A 4 -1.00 -2.18 -22.08
CA ASN A 4 -1.05 -2.28 -20.62
C ASN A 4 -1.36 -0.93 -19.93
N CYS A 5 -1.55 0.14 -20.70
CA CYS A 5 -1.90 1.48 -20.20
C CYS A 5 -3.39 1.81 -20.36
N MET A 6 -4.15 1.00 -21.12
CA MET A 6 -5.59 1.18 -21.34
C MET A 6 -6.40 0.24 -20.48
N ILE A 7 -7.56 0.70 -20.03
CA ILE A 7 -8.51 -0.07 -19.22
C ILE A 7 -9.31 -0.99 -20.15
N ARG A 8 -9.38 -2.28 -19.81
CA ARG A 8 -10.15 -3.30 -20.52
C ARG A 8 -11.35 -3.76 -19.70
N GLU A 9 -12.28 -4.41 -20.36
CA GLU A 9 -13.35 -5.12 -19.65
C GLU A 9 -12.75 -6.26 -18.79
N GLY A 10 -13.21 -6.36 -17.55
CA GLY A 10 -12.70 -7.31 -16.56
C GLY A 10 -11.57 -6.75 -15.68
N ASP A 11 -10.91 -5.67 -16.08
CA ASP A 11 -9.84 -5.05 -15.29
C ASP A 11 -10.36 -4.50 -13.96
N SER A 12 -9.57 -4.67 -12.92
CA SER A 12 -9.78 -4.00 -11.65
C SER A 12 -9.20 -2.59 -11.69
N ILE A 13 -9.90 -1.63 -11.13
CA ILE A 13 -9.46 -0.24 -11.01
C ILE A 13 -9.59 0.22 -9.55
N ILE A 14 -8.78 1.22 -9.21
CA ILE A 14 -9.05 2.05 -8.03
C ILE A 14 -9.86 3.25 -8.50
N PHE A 15 -11.15 3.23 -8.18
CA PHE A 15 -12.07 4.31 -8.43
C PHE A 15 -11.92 5.36 -7.35
N ASP A 16 -11.28 6.47 -7.71
CA ASP A 16 -10.97 7.59 -6.83
C ASP A 16 -11.99 8.72 -7.02
N GLU A 17 -12.89 8.86 -6.06
CA GLU A 17 -13.84 9.96 -5.99
C GLU A 17 -13.18 11.17 -5.32
N ARG A 18 -12.83 12.20 -6.11
CA ARG A 18 -12.30 13.50 -5.66
C ARG A 18 -10.98 13.47 -4.89
N GLY A 19 -10.21 12.38 -4.93
CA GLY A 19 -9.00 12.23 -4.11
C GLY A 19 -9.29 11.94 -2.63
N GLU A 20 -10.56 11.73 -2.26
CA GLU A 20 -10.98 11.56 -0.86
C GLU A 20 -11.44 10.13 -0.56
N LYS A 21 -12.09 9.48 -1.54
CA LYS A 21 -12.66 8.15 -1.35
C LYS A 21 -12.19 7.24 -2.48
N MET A 22 -11.33 6.30 -2.11
CA MET A 22 -10.84 5.26 -3.02
C MET A 22 -11.62 3.96 -2.80
N SER A 23 -12.10 3.37 -3.89
CA SER A 23 -12.80 2.08 -3.88
C SER A 23 -12.28 1.16 -4.98
N PHE A 24 -12.25 -0.14 -4.71
CA PHE A 24 -11.82 -1.14 -5.67
C PHE A 24 -13.05 -1.67 -6.42
N MET A 25 -12.98 -1.71 -7.75
CA MET A 25 -14.07 -2.25 -8.56
C MET A 25 -13.54 -2.88 -9.85
N LYS A 26 -14.28 -3.85 -10.38
CA LYS A 26 -14.02 -4.41 -11.72
C LYS A 26 -14.83 -3.66 -12.77
N VAL A 27 -14.18 -3.32 -13.87
CA VAL A 27 -14.81 -2.65 -15.00
C VAL A 27 -15.59 -3.68 -15.82
N LYS A 28 -16.86 -3.38 -16.08
CA LYS A 28 -17.74 -4.15 -16.97
C LYS A 28 -18.44 -3.18 -17.91
N ALA A 29 -18.50 -3.47 -19.21
CA ALA A 29 -19.08 -2.53 -20.17
C ALA A 29 -20.59 -2.28 -19.91
N SER A 30 -21.30 -3.32 -19.46
CA SER A 30 -22.71 -3.25 -19.03
C SER A 30 -22.89 -2.82 -17.57
N GLY A 31 -21.79 -2.62 -16.84
CA GLY A 31 -21.80 -2.28 -15.42
C GLY A 31 -22.26 -0.85 -15.15
N LYS A 32 -22.78 -0.64 -13.94
CA LYS A 32 -23.11 0.69 -13.43
C LYS A 32 -22.37 0.95 -12.12
N VAL A 33 -21.98 2.20 -11.90
CA VAL A 33 -21.30 2.66 -10.69
C VAL A 33 -22.09 3.78 -10.03
N LYS A 34 -22.13 3.78 -8.69
CA LYS A 34 -22.74 4.86 -7.91
C LYS A 34 -21.73 5.96 -7.63
N VAL A 35 -22.06 7.20 -7.97
CA VAL A 35 -21.31 8.41 -7.63
C VAL A 35 -22.24 9.35 -6.88
N GLY A 36 -22.05 9.47 -5.57
CA GLY A 36 -23.01 10.13 -4.70
C GLY A 36 -24.39 9.46 -4.77
N LYS A 37 -25.42 10.20 -5.22
CA LYS A 37 -26.79 9.70 -5.41
C LYS A 37 -27.07 9.18 -6.84
N LEU A 38 -26.14 9.39 -7.77
CA LEU A 38 -26.33 9.06 -9.18
C LEU A 38 -25.78 7.67 -9.48
N THR A 39 -26.41 6.98 -10.42
CA THR A 39 -25.97 5.66 -10.91
C THR A 39 -25.70 5.77 -12.40
N LEU A 40 -24.44 5.59 -12.81
CA LEU A 40 -23.93 5.90 -14.15
C LEU A 40 -23.33 4.66 -14.81
N SER A 41 -23.39 4.60 -16.14
CA SER A 41 -22.79 3.50 -16.92
C SER A 41 -21.26 3.56 -16.86
N MET A 42 -20.61 2.40 -16.71
CA MET A 42 -19.15 2.27 -16.74
C MET A 42 -18.58 2.15 -18.17
N GLN A 43 -19.43 2.10 -19.20
CA GLN A 43 -19.00 1.95 -20.59
C GLN A 43 -17.89 2.94 -21.01
N PRO A 44 -17.92 4.23 -20.63
CA PRO A 44 -16.89 5.19 -21.02
C PRO A 44 -15.49 4.90 -20.44
N PHE A 45 -15.39 3.99 -19.47
CA PHE A 45 -14.11 3.61 -18.86
C PHE A 45 -13.33 2.62 -19.72
N VAL A 46 -14.02 1.80 -20.51
CA VAL A 46 -13.38 0.80 -21.38
C VAL A 46 -12.68 1.52 -22.53
N GLY A 47 -11.40 1.23 -22.72
CA GLY A 47 -10.53 1.91 -23.70
C GLY A 47 -9.97 3.25 -23.23
N ALA A 48 -10.36 3.75 -22.04
CA ALA A 48 -9.73 4.91 -21.45
C ALA A 48 -8.36 4.55 -20.83
N PRO A 49 -7.36 5.45 -20.85
CA PRO A 49 -6.10 5.20 -20.17
C PRO A 49 -6.27 5.22 -18.64
N PHE A 50 -5.47 4.44 -17.92
CA PHE A 50 -5.35 4.61 -16.48
C PHE A 50 -4.91 6.05 -16.14
N GLY A 51 -5.52 6.62 -15.10
CA GLY A 51 -5.39 8.03 -14.73
C GLY A 51 -6.37 8.95 -15.45
N ALA A 52 -7.20 8.43 -16.38
CA ALA A 52 -8.27 9.22 -16.97
C ALA A 52 -9.23 9.74 -15.91
N MET A 53 -9.65 10.99 -16.09
CA MET A 53 -10.60 11.67 -15.23
C MET A 53 -11.94 11.83 -15.95
N PHE A 54 -13.03 11.72 -15.20
CA PHE A 54 -14.37 11.91 -15.72
C PHE A 54 -15.17 12.79 -14.76
N GLU A 55 -15.98 13.68 -15.31
CA GLU A 55 -17.04 14.37 -14.58
C GLU A 55 -18.39 13.79 -14.96
N VAL A 56 -19.38 14.01 -14.10
CA VAL A 56 -20.77 13.69 -14.43
C VAL A 56 -21.32 14.82 -15.31
N SER A 57 -21.95 14.47 -16.42
CA SER A 57 -22.60 15.44 -17.32
C SER A 57 -23.68 16.25 -16.59
N ALA A 58 -23.99 17.44 -17.09
CA ALA A 58 -25.04 18.32 -16.54
C ALA A 58 -26.39 17.60 -16.36
N ASP A 59 -26.73 16.70 -17.27
CA ASP A 59 -27.97 15.90 -17.22
C ASP A 59 -27.95 14.79 -16.16
N GLY A 60 -26.80 14.53 -15.52
CA GLY A 60 -26.64 13.50 -14.50
C GLY A 60 -26.70 12.07 -15.03
N LYS A 61 -26.58 11.87 -16.35
CA LYS A 61 -26.80 10.57 -17.02
C LYS A 61 -25.53 9.87 -17.48
N GLU A 62 -24.48 10.63 -17.80
CA GLU A 62 -23.28 10.09 -18.44
C GLU A 62 -21.99 10.65 -17.83
N PHE A 63 -20.89 9.93 -18.05
CA PHE A 63 -19.55 10.42 -17.73
C PHE A 63 -18.96 11.15 -18.93
N GLN A 64 -18.49 12.37 -18.70
CA GLN A 64 -17.76 13.16 -19.67
C GLN A 64 -16.27 13.15 -19.32
N ARG A 65 -15.41 12.84 -20.30
CA ARG A 65 -13.97 12.75 -20.08
C ARG A 65 -13.36 14.14 -19.88
N LEU A 66 -12.65 14.30 -18.77
CA LEU A 66 -11.89 15.49 -18.45
C LEU A 66 -10.45 15.40 -18.94
N LYS A 67 -9.93 16.51 -19.48
CA LYS A 67 -8.53 16.63 -19.89
C LYS A 67 -7.60 17.07 -18.76
N ARG A 68 -8.13 17.79 -17.76
CA ARG A 68 -7.37 18.36 -16.63
C ARG A 68 -8.17 18.21 -15.33
N PRO A 69 -7.50 18.17 -14.17
CA PRO A 69 -8.18 18.16 -12.88
C PRO A 69 -9.02 19.43 -12.72
N PRO A 70 -10.26 19.34 -12.21
CA PRO A 70 -11.10 20.51 -11.98
C PRO A 70 -10.49 21.45 -10.93
N GLY A 71 -10.46 22.75 -11.22
CA GLY A 71 -9.99 23.76 -10.26
C GLY A 71 -8.47 23.92 -10.12
N GLU A 72 -7.68 23.20 -10.92
CA GLU A 72 -6.22 23.39 -11.06
C GLU A 72 -5.86 24.21 -12.30
N GLU A 73 -6.60 25.29 -12.56
CA GLU A 73 -6.11 26.29 -13.49
C GLU A 73 -4.88 26.96 -12.86
N VAL A 74 -3.76 26.98 -13.60
CA VAL A 74 -2.55 27.68 -13.17
C VAL A 74 -2.86 29.17 -13.19
N THR A 75 -3.35 29.67 -12.06
CA THR A 75 -3.47 31.09 -11.82
C THR A 75 -2.09 31.60 -11.47
N ASN A 76 -1.50 32.40 -12.38
CA ASN A 76 -0.38 33.26 -12.05
C ASN A 76 -0.91 34.34 -11.10
N VAL A 77 -1.00 33.98 -9.83
CA VAL A 77 -1.38 34.92 -8.78
C VAL A 77 -0.20 35.85 -8.56
N LEU A 78 -0.42 37.14 -8.80
CA LEU A 78 0.54 38.19 -8.50
C LEU A 78 0.23 38.74 -7.11
N ASP A 79 1.27 39.21 -6.40
CA ASP A 79 1.03 39.94 -5.16
C ASP A 79 0.26 41.24 -5.49
N THR A 80 -0.75 41.51 -4.67
CA THR A 80 -1.61 42.69 -4.78
C THR A 80 -1.59 43.46 -3.47
N GLU A 81 -1.87 44.75 -3.50
CA GLU A 81 -1.97 45.61 -2.31
C GLU A 81 -3.24 45.38 -1.48
N ARG A 82 -4.11 44.46 -1.90
CA ARG A 82 -5.34 44.15 -1.17
C ARG A 82 -5.01 43.49 0.16
N ASP A 83 -5.71 43.89 1.21
CA ASP A 83 -5.63 43.28 2.52
C ASP A 83 -7.03 42.89 3.03
N ASN A 84 -7.07 42.28 4.22
CA ASN A 84 -8.29 41.89 4.89
C ASN A 84 -8.71 42.88 6.00
N SER A 85 -8.13 44.09 6.06
CA SER A 85 -8.38 45.05 7.15
C SER A 85 -9.85 45.49 7.23
N ASN A 86 -10.51 45.62 6.07
CA ASN A 86 -11.91 46.03 5.94
C ASN A 86 -12.89 44.86 5.71
N LEU A 87 -12.42 43.61 5.74
CA LEU A 87 -13.27 42.44 5.54
C LEU A 87 -13.95 42.05 6.85
N LEU A 88 -15.27 42.30 6.92
CA LEU A 88 -16.09 41.94 8.07
C LEU A 88 -16.84 40.62 7.81
N ASP A 89 -16.84 39.72 8.80
CA ASP A 89 -17.63 38.49 8.72
C ASP A 89 -19.08 38.73 9.12
N ARG A 90 -19.90 39.13 8.13
CA ARG A 90 -21.34 39.40 8.29
C ARG A 90 -22.23 38.26 7.79
N ASN A 91 -21.68 37.04 7.72
CA ASN A 91 -22.37 35.80 7.34
C ASN A 91 -23.32 35.94 6.13
N THR A 92 -24.63 36.11 6.35
CA THR A 92 -25.67 36.27 5.32
C THR A 92 -25.41 37.43 4.36
N ASP A 93 -24.78 38.51 4.82
CA ASP A 93 -24.50 39.67 3.96
C ASP A 93 -23.38 39.39 2.95
N ASN A 94 -22.51 38.41 3.24
CA ASN A 94 -21.32 38.11 2.46
C ASN A 94 -21.59 37.18 1.27
N GLN A 95 -22.68 36.40 1.32
CA GLN A 95 -23.15 35.54 0.25
C GLN A 95 -24.65 35.71 0.09
N LYS A 96 -25.06 36.34 -1.02
CA LYS A 96 -26.46 36.68 -1.28
C LYS A 96 -27.32 35.46 -1.61
N LEU A 97 -26.71 34.38 -2.10
CA LEU A 97 -27.42 33.12 -2.37
C LEU A 97 -27.64 32.33 -1.08
N SER A 98 -28.90 32.03 -0.81
CA SER A 98 -29.32 31.13 0.27
C SER A 98 -28.95 29.67 -0.03
N HIS A 99 -29.06 28.82 1.00
CA HIS A 99 -28.84 27.39 0.84
C HIS A 99 -29.80 26.76 -0.18
N ASP A 100 -31.08 27.11 -0.10
CA ASP A 100 -32.14 26.52 -0.92
C ASP A 100 -32.00 26.94 -2.39
N GLU A 101 -31.59 28.18 -2.66
CA GLU A 101 -31.26 28.63 -4.01
C GLU A 101 -30.07 27.86 -4.59
N ILE A 102 -29.04 27.59 -3.79
CA ILE A 102 -27.89 26.77 -4.23
C ILE A 102 -28.32 25.33 -4.53
N GLU A 103 -29.27 24.78 -3.77
CA GLU A 103 -29.85 23.47 -4.08
C GLU A 103 -30.68 23.49 -5.37
N ALA A 104 -31.47 24.54 -5.58
CA ALA A 104 -32.21 24.74 -6.83
C ALA A 104 -31.27 24.86 -8.04
N LEU A 105 -30.10 25.50 -7.90
CA LEU A 105 -29.08 25.55 -8.94
C LEU A 105 -28.52 24.15 -9.28
N LYS A 106 -28.37 23.28 -8.29
CA LYS A 106 -27.96 21.88 -8.53
C LYS A 106 -29.06 21.07 -9.20
N GLN A 107 -30.31 21.26 -8.77
CA GLN A 107 -31.47 20.54 -9.30
C GLN A 107 -31.81 20.97 -10.73
N SER A 108 -31.53 22.23 -11.10
CA SER A 108 -31.71 22.74 -12.46
C SER A 108 -30.66 22.25 -13.46
N GLY A 109 -29.69 21.44 -13.03
CA GLY A 109 -28.68 20.84 -13.91
C GLY A 109 -27.53 21.76 -14.28
N LYS A 110 -27.36 22.92 -13.62
CA LYS A 110 -26.17 23.76 -13.84
C LYS A 110 -24.90 22.97 -13.51
N SER A 111 -23.89 23.15 -14.35
CA SER A 111 -22.58 22.54 -14.14
C SER A 111 -21.92 23.06 -12.86
N GLY A 112 -21.00 22.28 -12.30
CA GLY A 112 -20.22 22.70 -11.12
C GLY A 112 -19.47 24.02 -11.36
N SER A 113 -19.02 24.27 -12.59
CA SER A 113 -18.35 25.51 -12.99
C SER A 113 -19.27 26.73 -12.94
N GLU A 114 -20.50 26.61 -13.44
CA GLU A 114 -21.49 27.68 -13.43
C GLU A 114 -21.95 28.00 -12.01
N ILE A 115 -22.14 26.97 -11.16
CA ILE A 115 -22.45 27.17 -9.74
C ILE A 115 -21.34 27.96 -9.05
N ILE A 116 -20.07 27.69 -9.36
CA ILE A 116 -18.93 28.42 -8.78
C ILE A 116 -18.91 29.86 -9.28
N ALA A 117 -19.17 30.10 -10.57
CA ALA A 117 -19.25 31.44 -11.13
C ALA A 117 -20.38 32.26 -10.45
N GLU A 118 -21.57 31.68 -10.32
CA GLU A 118 -22.72 32.30 -9.65
C GLU A 118 -22.40 32.62 -8.17
N LEU A 119 -21.73 31.72 -7.47
CA LEU A 119 -21.28 31.93 -6.08
C LEU A 119 -20.22 33.00 -5.93
N CYS A 120 -19.39 33.24 -6.95
CA CYS A 120 -18.43 34.33 -6.97
C CYS A 120 -19.14 35.67 -7.23
N ASN A 121 -20.02 35.71 -8.23
CA ASN A 121 -20.79 36.91 -8.61
C ASN A 121 -21.70 37.41 -7.49
N ASN A 122 -22.29 36.49 -6.70
CA ASN A 122 -23.18 36.83 -5.59
C ASN A 122 -22.47 37.04 -4.25
N SER A 123 -21.13 37.01 -4.22
CA SER A 123 -20.37 37.26 -3.00
C SER A 123 -19.91 38.71 -2.91
N ALA A 124 -20.43 39.44 -1.93
CA ALA A 124 -20.09 40.85 -1.70
C ALA A 124 -18.61 41.09 -1.35
N THR A 125 -17.91 40.06 -0.88
CA THR A 125 -16.50 40.15 -0.44
C THR A 125 -15.52 39.50 -1.40
N PHE A 126 -15.97 38.94 -2.53
CA PHE A 126 -15.08 38.16 -3.39
C PHE A 126 -14.04 39.03 -4.10
N GLU A 127 -14.46 40.17 -4.66
CA GLU A 127 -13.57 41.06 -5.41
C GLU A 127 -12.55 41.77 -4.51
N SER A 128 -12.93 42.13 -3.29
CA SER A 128 -12.05 42.79 -2.32
C SER A 128 -10.99 41.87 -1.70
N LYS A 129 -11.16 40.54 -1.81
CA LYS A 129 -10.16 39.57 -1.35
C LYS A 129 -8.88 39.64 -2.18
N THR A 130 -7.79 39.24 -1.53
CA THR A 130 -6.52 38.95 -2.20
C THR A 130 -6.70 37.84 -3.23
N GLU A 131 -5.88 37.85 -4.29
CA GLU A 131 -5.92 36.83 -5.34
C GLU A 131 -5.71 35.42 -4.78
N PHE A 132 -4.82 35.24 -3.81
CA PHE A 132 -4.64 33.96 -3.11
C PHE A 132 -5.90 33.50 -2.39
N SER A 133 -6.64 34.43 -1.78
CA SER A 133 -7.89 34.14 -1.08
C SER A 133 -9.02 33.82 -2.07
N GLN A 134 -9.05 34.49 -3.22
CA GLN A 134 -9.98 34.18 -4.31
C GLN A 134 -9.71 32.78 -4.89
N ASP A 135 -8.46 32.44 -5.17
CA ASP A 135 -8.06 31.12 -5.67
C ASP A 135 -8.35 30.02 -4.62
N LYS A 136 -8.02 30.27 -3.34
CA LYS A 136 -8.38 29.37 -2.23
C LYS A 136 -9.90 29.15 -2.14
N TYR A 137 -10.70 30.20 -2.33
CA TYR A 137 -12.16 30.10 -2.36
C TYR A 137 -12.64 29.28 -3.55
N LYS A 138 -12.17 29.58 -4.77
CA LYS A 138 -12.49 28.84 -6.00
C LYS A 138 -12.15 27.36 -5.86
N ARG A 139 -10.95 27.01 -5.40
CA ARG A 139 -10.53 25.61 -5.16
C ARG A 139 -11.42 24.88 -4.15
N LYS A 140 -11.77 25.55 -3.04
CA LYS A 140 -12.71 24.99 -2.05
C LYS A 140 -14.07 24.70 -2.66
N LYS A 141 -14.57 25.59 -3.54
CA LYS A 141 -15.86 25.41 -4.21
C LYS A 141 -15.76 24.37 -5.34
N ALA A 142 -14.69 24.35 -6.12
CA ALA A 142 -14.39 23.30 -7.11
C ALA A 142 -14.44 21.91 -6.47
N LYS A 143 -13.72 21.70 -5.36
CA LYS A 143 -13.75 20.42 -4.63
C LYS A 143 -15.17 20.00 -4.21
N LYS A 144 -16.04 20.97 -3.89
CA LYS A 144 -17.41 20.72 -3.42
C LYS A 144 -18.41 20.47 -4.57
N TYR A 145 -18.34 21.25 -5.64
CA TYR A 145 -19.36 21.28 -6.70
C TYR A 145 -18.92 20.60 -8.00
N MET A 146 -17.62 20.45 -8.26
CA MET A 146 -17.08 19.70 -9.41
C MET A 146 -16.78 18.26 -8.97
N ILE A 147 -17.80 17.41 -9.06
CA ILE A 147 -17.64 15.98 -8.77
C ILE A 147 -16.96 15.33 -9.97
N HIS A 148 -15.73 14.89 -9.76
CA HIS A 148 -14.98 14.12 -10.74
C HIS A 148 -14.44 12.84 -10.12
N VAL A 149 -14.17 11.87 -10.98
CA VAL A 149 -13.63 10.57 -10.63
C VAL A 149 -12.37 10.31 -11.44
N THR A 150 -11.37 9.69 -10.81
CA THR A 150 -10.12 9.31 -11.46
C THR A 150 -9.99 7.79 -11.46
N LEU A 151 -9.73 7.20 -12.63
CA LEU A 151 -9.59 5.75 -12.78
C LEU A 151 -8.12 5.34 -12.58
N ARG A 152 -7.70 5.04 -11.35
CA ARG A 152 -6.29 4.74 -11.05
C ARG A 152 -5.95 3.27 -11.30
N LYS A 153 -4.72 3.02 -11.78
CA LYS A 153 -4.16 1.67 -11.90
C LYS A 153 -3.92 1.08 -10.51
N PRO A 154 -4.32 -0.17 -10.25
CA PRO A 154 -4.13 -0.83 -8.96
C PRO A 154 -2.67 -1.29 -8.76
N THR A 155 -1.77 -0.33 -8.57
CA THR A 155 -0.36 -0.58 -8.23
C THR A 155 -0.19 -0.81 -6.73
N ALA A 156 0.90 -1.48 -6.32
CA ALA A 156 1.22 -1.72 -4.92
C ALA A 156 1.18 -0.44 -4.08
N ARG A 157 1.74 0.66 -4.62
CA ARG A 157 1.69 2.00 -4.01
C ARG A 157 0.24 2.48 -3.84
N ALA A 158 -0.55 2.47 -4.90
CA ALA A 158 -1.90 3.02 -4.89
C ALA A 158 -2.84 2.20 -4.00
N ILE A 159 -2.71 0.88 -4.01
CA ILE A 159 -3.45 -0.02 -3.14
C ILE A 159 -3.08 0.22 -1.68
N CYS A 160 -1.78 0.24 -1.35
CA CYS A 160 -1.32 0.49 0.01
C CYS A 160 -1.87 1.82 0.55
N GLN A 161 -1.79 2.89 -0.26
CA GLN A 161 -2.38 4.18 0.08
C GLN A 161 -3.90 4.09 0.30
N ALA A 162 -4.64 3.46 -0.62
CA ALA A 162 -6.09 3.34 -0.52
C ALA A 162 -6.54 2.57 0.74
N TYR A 163 -5.82 1.52 1.13
CA TYR A 163 -6.10 0.82 2.39
C TYR A 163 -5.72 1.67 3.62
N TYR A 164 -4.59 2.37 3.55
CA TYR A 164 -4.14 3.24 4.63
C TYR A 164 -5.14 4.37 4.89
N ASP A 165 -5.60 5.05 3.84
CA ASP A 165 -6.56 6.16 3.94
C ASP A 165 -7.95 5.69 4.39
N LYS A 166 -8.40 4.51 3.93
CA LYS A 166 -9.72 3.98 4.29
C LYS A 166 -9.79 3.49 5.73
N GLY A 167 -8.69 2.98 6.26
CA GLY A 167 -8.64 2.35 7.59
C GLY A 167 -7.28 1.75 7.84
N PRO A 168 -6.32 2.55 8.37
CA PRO A 168 -4.92 2.15 8.45
C PRO A 168 -4.72 0.91 9.33
N GLN A 169 -5.57 0.69 10.34
CA GLN A 169 -5.57 -0.51 11.19
C GLN A 169 -5.73 -1.83 10.41
N ARG A 170 -6.36 -1.81 9.22
CA ARG A 170 -6.56 -3.00 8.40
C ARG A 170 -5.26 -3.53 7.78
N VAL A 171 -4.31 -2.64 7.56
CA VAL A 171 -2.95 -2.95 7.07
C VAL A 171 -1.92 -2.72 8.16
N PHE A 172 -2.34 -2.75 9.43
CA PHE A 172 -1.46 -2.53 10.60
C PHE A 172 -0.68 -1.22 10.55
N ASN A 173 -1.26 -0.15 10.01
CA ASN A 173 -0.61 1.14 9.79
C ASN A 173 0.60 1.08 8.84
N LEU A 174 0.66 0.08 7.96
CA LEU A 174 1.67 0.00 6.91
C LEU A 174 1.44 1.10 5.88
N ARG A 175 2.32 2.09 5.88
CA ARG A 175 2.34 3.18 4.90
C ARG A 175 3.21 2.81 3.70
N PHE A 176 2.93 3.40 2.55
CA PHE A 176 3.55 3.00 1.28
C PHE A 176 5.06 3.30 1.20
N ASP A 177 5.57 4.27 1.97
CA ASP A 177 7.00 4.53 2.13
C ASP A 177 7.70 3.41 2.92
N SER A 178 7.09 2.92 4.00
CA SER A 178 7.56 1.74 4.73
C SER A 178 7.54 0.50 3.84
N LEU A 179 6.47 0.30 3.08
CA LEU A 179 6.39 -0.79 2.09
C LEU A 179 7.54 -0.71 1.07
N ALA A 180 7.80 0.48 0.53
CA ALA A 180 8.89 0.69 -0.42
C ALA A 180 10.26 0.38 0.20
N ALA A 181 10.49 0.81 1.45
CA ALA A 181 11.70 0.51 2.20
C ALA A 181 11.87 -0.99 2.44
N MET A 182 10.81 -1.70 2.88
CA MET A 182 10.86 -3.14 3.12
C MET A 182 11.29 -3.92 1.89
N LEU A 183 10.69 -3.63 0.74
CA LEU A 183 11.00 -4.33 -0.49
C LEU A 183 12.47 -4.10 -0.93
N SER A 184 12.98 -2.88 -0.72
CA SER A 184 14.37 -2.52 -1.05
C SER A 184 15.37 -3.14 -0.09
N LEU A 185 15.10 -3.10 1.21
CA LEU A 185 15.94 -3.71 2.26
C LEU A 185 15.99 -5.24 2.13
N ALA A 186 14.90 -5.89 1.71
CA ALA A 186 14.86 -7.33 1.43
C ALA A 186 15.48 -7.70 0.08
N ASN A 187 15.98 -6.72 -0.69
CA ASN A 187 16.55 -6.91 -2.02
C ASN A 187 15.62 -7.70 -2.97
N ILE A 188 14.32 -7.39 -2.94
CA ILE A 188 13.35 -8.04 -3.84
C ILE A 188 13.66 -7.62 -5.28
N GLY A 189 13.84 -8.58 -6.16
CA GLY A 189 14.13 -8.37 -7.57
C GLY A 189 13.75 -9.56 -8.43
N ALA A 190 13.63 -9.32 -9.75
CA ALA A 190 13.32 -10.34 -10.73
C ALA A 190 14.37 -11.47 -10.70
N GLY A 191 13.89 -12.72 -10.78
CA GLY A 191 14.76 -13.91 -10.77
C GLY A 191 15.16 -14.41 -9.38
N GLY A 192 14.88 -13.66 -8.32
CA GLY A 192 15.11 -14.09 -6.94
C GLY A 192 14.12 -15.15 -6.43
N THR A 193 14.36 -15.64 -5.22
CA THR A 193 13.46 -16.56 -4.50
C THR A 193 13.00 -15.87 -3.20
N ALA A 194 11.76 -15.38 -3.20
CA ALA A 194 11.21 -14.60 -2.10
C ALA A 194 10.28 -15.43 -1.22
N LEU A 195 10.52 -15.40 0.10
CA LEU A 195 9.62 -15.93 1.11
C LEU A 195 8.85 -14.78 1.78
N VAL A 196 7.52 -14.81 1.69
CA VAL A 196 6.66 -13.73 2.20
C VAL A 196 5.64 -14.30 3.17
N ILE A 197 5.51 -13.69 4.35
CA ILE A 197 4.38 -13.90 5.26
C ILE A 197 3.66 -12.56 5.40
N ASP A 198 2.40 -12.50 4.96
CA ASP A 198 1.64 -11.25 4.84
C ASP A 198 0.28 -11.34 5.54
N ASN A 199 0.14 -10.58 6.63
CA ASN A 199 -1.13 -10.37 7.34
C ASN A 199 -1.73 -8.98 7.05
N CYS A 200 -1.09 -8.17 6.19
CA CYS A 200 -1.48 -6.82 5.79
C CYS A 200 -2.37 -6.86 4.53
N MET A 201 -3.37 -7.75 4.53
CA MET A 201 -4.36 -7.92 3.46
C MET A 201 -3.81 -8.35 2.09
N GLY A 202 -2.58 -8.88 2.03
CA GLY A 202 -1.95 -9.28 0.77
C GLY A 202 -1.27 -8.11 0.02
N VAL A 203 -1.18 -6.93 0.65
CA VAL A 203 -0.54 -5.75 0.04
C VAL A 203 0.96 -5.96 -0.12
N VAL A 204 1.63 -6.57 0.86
CA VAL A 204 3.08 -6.83 0.81
C VAL A 204 3.38 -7.89 -0.24
N LEU A 205 2.59 -8.97 -0.26
CA LEU A 205 2.71 -10.03 -1.25
C LEU A 205 2.47 -9.52 -2.67
N GLY A 206 1.43 -8.71 -2.87
CA GLY A 206 1.17 -8.04 -4.16
C GLY A 206 2.33 -7.15 -4.59
N ALA A 207 2.95 -6.41 -3.67
CA ALA A 207 4.09 -5.56 -3.97
C ALA A 207 5.36 -6.36 -4.34
N VAL A 208 5.58 -7.52 -3.71
CA VAL A 208 6.66 -8.45 -4.09
C VAL A 208 6.42 -8.99 -5.50
N MET A 209 5.20 -9.45 -5.80
CA MET A 209 4.84 -9.94 -7.13
C MET A 209 5.00 -8.87 -8.22
N GLU A 210 4.54 -7.64 -7.96
CA GLU A 210 4.70 -6.49 -8.87
C GLU A 210 6.17 -6.23 -9.18
N ARG A 211 7.05 -6.29 -8.17
CA ARG A 211 8.49 -6.07 -8.38
C ARG A 211 9.20 -7.25 -9.07
N MET A 212 8.74 -8.48 -8.87
CA MET A 212 9.31 -9.66 -9.51
C MET A 212 8.90 -9.81 -10.98
N GLY A 213 7.76 -9.23 -11.38
CA GLY A 213 7.34 -9.11 -12.78
C GLY A 213 7.26 -10.46 -13.52
N GLY A 214 6.88 -11.53 -12.81
CA GLY A 214 6.77 -12.88 -13.38
C GLY A 214 8.10 -13.60 -13.61
N HIS A 215 9.18 -13.23 -12.92
CA HIS A 215 10.46 -13.94 -12.95
C HIS A 215 10.91 -14.34 -11.55
N GLY A 216 11.35 -15.59 -11.38
CA GLY A 216 11.79 -16.13 -10.09
C GLY A 216 10.67 -16.90 -9.40
N ILE A 217 10.72 -16.95 -8.07
CA ILE A 217 9.79 -17.74 -7.25
C ILE A 217 9.33 -16.89 -6.05
N VAL A 218 8.02 -16.85 -5.80
CA VAL A 218 7.42 -16.22 -4.62
C VAL A 218 6.67 -17.28 -3.82
N CYS A 219 7.09 -17.50 -2.58
CA CYS A 219 6.37 -18.34 -1.63
C CYS A 219 5.55 -17.47 -0.67
N ASN A 220 4.22 -17.58 -0.77
CA ASN A 220 3.31 -17.10 0.26
C ASN A 220 3.24 -18.13 1.41
N ALA A 221 4.05 -17.90 2.44
CA ALA A 221 4.13 -18.78 3.58
C ALA A 221 3.13 -18.41 4.67
N HIS A 222 2.62 -19.43 5.36
CA HIS A 222 1.79 -19.27 6.56
C HIS A 222 2.25 -20.25 7.64
N VAL A 223 2.12 -19.87 8.91
CA VAL A 223 2.48 -20.77 10.03
C VAL A 223 1.32 -21.69 10.35
N ASP A 224 0.18 -21.11 10.71
CA ASP A 224 -1.02 -21.88 11.08
C ASP A 224 -1.98 -21.94 9.89
N MET A 225 -2.57 -20.79 9.56
CA MET A 225 -3.62 -20.68 8.54
C MET A 225 -3.22 -19.72 7.44
N ALA A 226 -3.61 -20.05 6.21
CA ALA A 226 -3.45 -19.15 5.08
C ALA A 226 -4.37 -17.93 5.24
N TYR A 227 -3.80 -16.73 5.12
CA TYR A 227 -4.57 -15.48 5.12
C TYR A 227 -5.08 -15.15 3.72
N SER A 228 -6.24 -14.49 3.65
CA SER A 228 -6.80 -14.04 2.37
C SER A 228 -5.87 -13.03 1.69
N CYS A 229 -5.59 -13.27 0.41
CA CYS A 229 -4.76 -12.44 -0.45
C CYS A 229 -5.59 -11.79 -1.57
N ASP A 230 -6.78 -11.26 -1.23
CA ASP A 230 -7.72 -10.70 -2.22
C ASP A 230 -7.13 -9.52 -3.02
N VAL A 231 -6.11 -8.83 -2.49
CA VAL A 231 -5.38 -7.77 -3.20
C VAL A 231 -4.78 -8.28 -4.52
N ILE A 232 -4.28 -9.52 -4.57
CA ILE A 232 -3.68 -10.10 -5.78
C ILE A 232 -4.72 -10.24 -6.91
N LYS A 233 -6.00 -10.45 -6.56
CA LYS A 233 -7.10 -10.48 -7.52
C LYS A 233 -7.40 -9.09 -8.09
N SER A 234 -7.03 -8.04 -7.36
CA SER A 234 -7.30 -6.64 -7.69
C SER A 234 -6.15 -5.94 -8.44
N MET A 235 -4.95 -6.53 -8.49
CA MET A 235 -3.75 -5.92 -9.11
C MET A 235 -3.60 -6.16 -10.61
N ASN A 236 -4.56 -6.81 -11.28
CA ASN A 236 -4.52 -7.13 -12.71
C ASN A 236 -3.25 -7.87 -13.18
N PHE A 237 -2.65 -8.69 -12.31
CA PHE A 237 -1.50 -9.52 -12.73
C PHE A 237 -1.86 -10.44 -13.88
N THR A 238 -0.97 -10.48 -14.87
CA THR A 238 -0.97 -11.43 -15.99
C THR A 238 -0.77 -12.86 -15.51
N GLU A 239 -1.10 -13.83 -16.35
CA GLU A 239 -0.88 -15.25 -16.05
C GLU A 239 0.60 -15.56 -15.76
N LYS A 240 1.51 -14.95 -16.54
CA LYS A 240 2.96 -15.05 -16.29
C LYS A 240 3.34 -14.56 -14.90
N GLU A 241 2.83 -13.39 -14.48
CA GLU A 241 3.09 -12.85 -13.14
C GLU A 241 2.45 -13.67 -12.02
N ARG A 242 1.35 -14.37 -12.29
CA ARG A 242 0.72 -15.28 -11.31
C ARG A 242 1.48 -16.60 -11.19
N SER A 243 2.11 -17.07 -12.26
CA SER A 243 2.81 -18.36 -12.31
C SER A 243 3.98 -18.49 -11.32
N VAL A 244 4.57 -17.37 -10.88
CA VAL A 244 5.69 -17.38 -9.91
C VAL A 244 5.23 -17.58 -8.46
N LEU A 245 3.94 -17.41 -8.17
CA LEU A 245 3.38 -17.49 -6.83
C LEU A 245 2.98 -18.93 -6.50
N PHE A 246 3.43 -19.42 -5.35
CA PHE A 246 2.87 -20.61 -4.72
C PHE A 246 2.67 -20.37 -3.22
N SER A 247 1.77 -21.13 -2.59
CA SER A 247 1.49 -21.03 -1.16
C SER A 247 1.87 -22.33 -0.45
N SER A 248 2.47 -22.22 0.74
CA SER A 248 2.82 -23.40 1.56
C SER A 248 2.91 -23.05 3.05
N SER A 249 2.77 -24.05 3.92
CA SER A 249 2.98 -23.83 5.35
C SER A 249 4.47 -23.84 5.69
N VAL A 250 4.89 -23.06 6.69
CA VAL A 250 6.29 -23.05 7.17
C VAL A 250 6.71 -24.45 7.63
N GLY A 251 5.79 -25.23 8.23
CA GLY A 251 6.05 -26.62 8.63
C GLY A 251 6.30 -27.54 7.44
N SER A 252 5.48 -27.45 6.39
CA SER A 252 5.66 -28.23 5.15
C SER A 252 6.95 -27.87 4.44
N LEU A 253 7.31 -26.57 4.41
CA LEU A 253 8.58 -26.10 3.84
C LEU A 253 9.77 -26.70 4.59
N LYS A 254 9.77 -26.68 5.92
CA LYS A 254 10.86 -27.27 6.73
C LYS A 254 11.06 -28.75 6.43
N LYS A 255 9.96 -29.52 6.38
CA LYS A 255 10.02 -30.95 6.06
C LYS A 255 10.60 -31.19 4.66
N ALA A 256 10.11 -30.44 3.66
CA ALA A 256 10.61 -30.56 2.30
C ALA A 256 12.11 -30.22 2.18
N PHE A 257 12.57 -29.18 2.88
CA PHE A 257 13.99 -28.81 2.93
C PHE A 257 14.84 -29.92 3.58
N GLN A 258 14.41 -30.47 4.72
CA GLN A 258 15.10 -31.56 5.39
C GLN A 258 15.20 -32.80 4.51
N GLU A 259 14.10 -33.20 3.86
CA GLU A 259 14.09 -34.34 2.94
C GLU A 259 15.04 -34.15 1.74
N GLN A 260 15.14 -32.92 1.21
CA GLN A 260 16.06 -32.62 0.11
C GLN A 260 17.52 -32.67 0.56
N VAL A 261 17.85 -32.12 1.74
CA VAL A 261 19.19 -32.20 2.32
C VAL A 261 19.60 -33.66 2.50
N SER A 262 18.73 -34.49 3.09
CA SER A 262 19.00 -35.92 3.26
C SER A 262 19.19 -36.67 1.94
N LYS A 263 18.45 -36.31 0.88
CA LYS A 263 18.61 -36.92 -0.46
C LYS A 263 19.94 -36.54 -1.13
N LEU A 264 20.40 -35.30 -0.94
CA LEU A 264 21.69 -34.81 -1.42
C LEU A 264 22.86 -35.50 -0.68
N GLU A 265 22.74 -35.64 0.64
CA GLU A 265 23.72 -36.36 1.48
C GLU A 265 23.78 -37.86 1.14
N ALA A 266 22.67 -38.45 0.71
CA ALA A 266 22.60 -39.84 0.25
C ALA A 266 23.16 -40.07 -1.17
N GLY A 267 23.70 -39.05 -1.84
CA GLY A 267 24.36 -39.19 -3.14
C GLY A 267 23.42 -39.52 -4.32
N VAL A 268 22.12 -39.27 -4.19
CA VAL A 268 21.15 -39.54 -5.27
C VAL A 268 21.14 -38.37 -6.25
N THR A 269 21.73 -38.56 -7.42
CA THR A 269 21.69 -37.58 -8.52
C THR A 269 20.25 -37.42 -9.03
N LEU A 270 19.67 -36.23 -8.87
CA LEU A 270 18.39 -35.87 -9.48
C LEU A 270 18.58 -35.77 -11.00
N HIS A 271 18.22 -36.81 -11.74
CA HIS A 271 18.09 -36.71 -13.19
C HIS A 271 16.93 -35.79 -13.55
N SER A 272 17.25 -34.68 -14.21
CA SER A 272 16.28 -33.79 -14.87
C SER A 272 15.73 -34.46 -16.13
N ASN A 273 14.82 -35.43 -16.00
CA ASN A 273 14.18 -36.03 -17.17
C ASN A 273 12.66 -36.10 -16.99
N GLN A 274 11.98 -35.09 -17.55
CA GLN A 274 10.93 -35.20 -18.57
C GLN A 274 10.06 -33.94 -18.54
N CYS A 275 10.33 -33.05 -19.50
CA CYS A 275 9.34 -32.11 -19.98
C CYS A 275 8.30 -32.93 -20.76
N ILE A 276 7.20 -33.28 -20.10
CA ILE A 276 5.99 -33.72 -20.80
C ILE A 276 5.21 -32.45 -21.09
N THR A 277 5.10 -32.13 -22.37
CA THR A 277 4.11 -31.21 -22.91
C THR A 277 2.72 -31.80 -22.68
N GLU A 278 2.06 -31.40 -21.62
CA GLU A 278 0.60 -31.44 -21.56
C GLU A 278 0.12 -30.04 -21.19
N GLU A 279 -0.77 -29.51 -22.03
CA GLU A 279 -1.38 -28.21 -21.84
C GLU A 279 -2.09 -28.17 -20.48
N ALA A 280 -1.66 -27.26 -19.61
CA ALA A 280 -2.33 -27.03 -18.35
C ALA A 280 -3.65 -26.32 -18.62
N GLU A 281 -4.76 -27.05 -18.50
CA GLU A 281 -6.08 -26.42 -18.36
C GLU A 281 -6.11 -25.52 -17.11
N PRO A 282 -6.81 -24.37 -17.17
CA PRO A 282 -6.75 -23.36 -16.12
C PRO A 282 -7.44 -23.88 -14.85
N VAL A 283 -6.72 -23.87 -13.73
CA VAL A 283 -7.26 -24.23 -12.41
C VAL A 283 -8.17 -23.11 -11.91
N ALA A 284 -9.42 -23.15 -12.35
CA ALA A 284 -10.55 -22.48 -11.72
C ALA A 284 -11.08 -23.37 -10.57
N SER A 285 -10.40 -23.39 -9.43
CA SER A 285 -10.95 -24.05 -8.23
C SER A 285 -10.56 -23.32 -6.95
N CYS A 286 -11.10 -22.10 -6.84
CA CYS A 286 -11.51 -21.43 -5.60
C CYS A 286 -12.73 -20.58 -5.96
N MET A 287 -13.72 -21.19 -6.62
CA MET A 287 -14.96 -20.53 -7.01
C MET A 287 -16.08 -21.08 -6.14
N GLU A 288 -16.32 -20.38 -5.03
CA GLU A 288 -17.68 -20.19 -4.55
C GLU A 288 -17.96 -18.69 -4.60
N ASP A 289 -18.97 -18.32 -5.39
CA ASP A 289 -19.53 -16.97 -5.43
C ASP A 289 -20.16 -16.67 -4.06
N SER A 290 -19.37 -16.15 -3.14
CA SER A 290 -19.91 -15.44 -1.99
C SER A 290 -20.36 -14.06 -2.46
N LYS A 291 -21.69 -13.90 -2.54
CA LYS A 291 -22.35 -12.60 -2.75
C LYS A 291 -21.72 -11.58 -1.79
N LEU A 292 -21.18 -10.51 -2.37
CA LEU A 292 -20.75 -9.32 -1.65
C LEU A 292 -21.99 -8.73 -0.94
N SER A 293 -22.15 -8.98 0.36
CA SER A 293 -23.18 -8.32 1.16
C SER A 293 -22.72 -6.89 1.48
N GLU A 294 -23.48 -5.92 0.98
CA GLU A 294 -23.44 -4.54 1.47
C GLU A 294 -23.82 -4.53 2.96
N PRO A 295 -23.14 -3.76 3.84
CA PRO A 295 -23.73 -3.44 5.14
C PRO A 295 -24.81 -2.38 4.91
N THR A 296 -26.06 -2.83 4.84
CA THR A 296 -27.25 -1.97 4.85
C THR A 296 -27.42 -1.37 6.25
N LEU A 297 -27.39 -0.04 6.33
CA LEU A 297 -27.75 0.71 7.52
C LEU A 297 -29.26 0.56 7.75
N ALA A 298 -29.65 -0.13 8.81
CA ALA A 298 -31.05 -0.17 9.24
C ALA A 298 -31.36 1.13 10.00
N THR A 299 -32.15 1.99 9.35
CA THR A 299 -32.85 3.11 9.98
C THR A 299 -34.09 2.55 10.65
N SER A 300 -34.16 2.59 11.99
CA SER A 300 -35.40 2.35 12.72
C SER A 300 -36.19 3.65 12.82
N THR A 301 -37.36 3.65 12.19
CA THR A 301 -38.45 4.61 12.37
C THR A 301 -39.13 4.40 13.72
N SER A 302 -39.32 5.47 14.49
CA SER A 302 -40.38 5.58 15.48
C SER A 302 -41.02 6.96 15.36
N ASP A 303 -42.21 7.01 14.79
CA ASP A 303 -43.15 8.12 14.90
C ASP A 303 -43.73 8.14 16.33
N ALA A 304 -43.78 9.33 16.95
CA ALA A 304 -44.97 9.87 17.63
C ALA A 304 -44.68 11.18 18.40
N CYS A 305 -45.33 12.25 17.92
CA CYS A 305 -46.06 13.28 18.68
C CYS A 305 -45.31 14.38 19.48
N ASP A 306 -45.33 15.58 18.88
CA ASP A 306 -46.05 16.79 19.35
C ASP A 306 -45.78 17.37 20.76
N HIS A 307 -45.23 18.58 20.83
CA HIS A 307 -45.84 19.81 21.39
C HIS A 307 -44.78 20.93 21.53
N GLY A 308 -45.09 22.12 21.02
CA GLY A 308 -44.16 23.25 20.90
C GLY A 308 -43.90 24.08 22.17
N ARG A 309 -42.94 25.01 22.06
CA ARG A 309 -43.02 26.44 22.44
C ARG A 309 -41.62 27.10 22.49
N THR A 310 -41.48 28.13 21.67
CA THR A 310 -40.91 29.47 21.92
C THR A 310 -39.70 29.69 22.88
N ALA A 311 -38.75 30.44 22.33
CA ALA A 311 -38.10 31.65 22.87
C ALA A 311 -36.68 31.58 23.47
N ASN A 312 -35.84 32.44 22.88
CA ASN A 312 -34.84 33.34 23.48
C ASN A 312 -33.62 32.78 24.24
N GLY A 313 -32.45 33.03 23.65
CA GLY A 313 -31.60 34.12 24.14
C GLY A 313 -30.37 33.77 24.98
N VAL A 314 -29.29 34.45 24.59
CA VAL A 314 -28.18 35.00 25.41
C VAL A 314 -27.02 34.05 25.77
N LEU A 315 -25.82 34.48 25.33
CA LEU A 315 -24.47 34.22 25.87
C LEU A 315 -24.45 34.50 27.41
N PRO A 316 -23.43 34.11 28.22
CA PRO A 316 -22.10 34.72 28.07
C PRO A 316 -20.87 33.96 28.65
N THR A 317 -19.68 34.46 28.26
CA THR A 317 -18.42 34.61 29.02
C THR A 317 -17.76 33.48 29.81
N VAL A 318 -16.47 33.30 29.49
CA VAL A 318 -15.35 32.81 30.33
C VAL A 318 -15.17 33.69 31.59
N PRO A 319 -14.62 33.18 32.72
CA PRO A 319 -13.16 33.14 32.87
C PRO A 319 -12.63 31.89 33.62
N GLY A 320 -11.33 31.66 33.46
CA GLY A 320 -10.64 30.43 33.84
C GLY A 320 -10.39 30.23 35.34
N THR A 321 -9.96 29.01 35.68
CA THR A 321 -9.21 28.69 36.89
C THR A 321 -8.44 27.40 36.63
N VAL A 322 -7.10 27.46 36.75
CA VAL A 322 -6.23 26.29 36.89
C VAL A 322 -6.40 25.73 38.31
N PRO A 323 -6.37 24.41 38.47
CA PRO A 323 -5.60 23.90 39.60
C PRO A 323 -4.62 22.80 39.19
N SER A 324 -3.47 22.89 39.85
CA SER A 324 -2.35 21.97 39.87
C SER A 324 -2.49 20.96 41.03
N VAL A 325 -1.80 19.81 40.87
CA VAL A 325 -1.38 18.79 41.88
C VAL A 325 -2.56 17.96 42.47
N ASP A 326 -2.57 16.63 42.41
CA ASP A 326 -1.73 15.75 43.24
C ASP A 326 -1.46 14.35 42.66
N ASN A 327 -0.22 13.90 42.89
CA ASN A 327 0.21 12.50 42.87
C ASN A 327 -0.29 11.79 44.13
N ASN A 328 -0.93 10.62 44.01
CA ASN A 328 -0.57 9.46 44.84
C ASN A 328 -1.14 8.12 44.33
N PHE A 329 -0.22 7.16 44.15
CA PHE A 329 -0.28 5.72 44.47
C PHE A 329 -1.60 4.93 44.36
N GLN A 330 -1.60 3.86 43.55
CA GLN A 330 -1.41 2.48 44.05
C GLN A 330 -1.37 1.45 42.92
N ALA A 331 -0.38 0.56 43.00
CA ALA A 331 -0.30 -0.68 42.25
C ALA A 331 -1.27 -1.72 42.83
N VAL A 332 -1.98 -2.46 41.97
CA VAL A 332 -2.58 -3.75 42.34
C VAL A 332 -2.43 -4.74 41.19
N ASN A 333 -1.88 -5.90 41.52
CA ASN A 333 -1.66 -7.10 40.71
C ASN A 333 -2.97 -7.84 40.38
N THR A 334 -2.82 -8.83 39.47
CA THR A 334 -3.64 -10.05 39.27
C THR A 334 -5.02 -9.83 38.62
N SER A 335 -5.56 -10.67 37.73
CA SER A 335 -5.25 -12.05 37.29
C SER A 335 -6.08 -12.37 36.05
N CYS A 336 -5.61 -13.32 35.23
CA CYS A 336 -6.43 -14.06 34.26
C CYS A 336 -7.59 -14.80 34.95
N THR A 337 -8.78 -14.80 34.34
CA THR A 337 -9.72 -15.93 34.40
C THR A 337 -10.56 -16.01 33.12
N GLU A 338 -10.78 -17.27 32.75
CA GLU A 338 -11.45 -17.82 31.59
C GLU A 338 -12.98 -17.92 31.73
N VAL A 339 -13.66 -17.89 30.57
CA VAL A 339 -14.86 -18.66 30.15
C VAL A 339 -16.21 -18.46 30.87
N ALA A 340 -17.24 -18.10 30.09
CA ALA A 340 -18.58 -18.71 30.19
C ALA A 340 -19.34 -18.64 28.85
N LEU A 341 -19.62 -19.83 28.30
CA LEU A 341 -20.61 -20.13 27.26
C LEU A 341 -22.03 -19.95 27.80
N ILE A 342 -22.97 -19.52 26.96
CA ILE A 342 -24.41 -19.84 27.13
C ILE A 342 -24.95 -20.28 25.76
N ASP A 343 -25.45 -21.51 25.74
CA ASP A 343 -26.11 -22.22 24.66
C ASP A 343 -27.62 -22.22 24.92
N ALA A 344 -28.46 -22.02 23.90
CA ALA A 344 -29.88 -22.40 23.92
C ALA A 344 -30.51 -22.31 22.52
N GLY A 345 -30.94 -23.45 21.97
CA GLY A 345 -32.16 -23.52 21.16
C GLY A 345 -32.08 -24.27 19.82
N MET A 346 -31.95 -25.60 19.85
CA MET A 346 -32.26 -26.50 18.73
C MET A 346 -33.77 -26.84 18.68
N ALA A 347 -34.36 -26.87 17.48
CA ALA A 347 -35.53 -27.70 17.16
C ALA A 347 -35.64 -28.08 15.66
N SER A 348 -35.33 -29.36 15.38
CA SER A 348 -35.91 -30.33 14.42
C SER A 348 -35.90 -30.19 12.88
N LEU A 349 -34.99 -30.97 12.28
CA LEU A 349 -35.08 -31.99 11.19
C LEU A 349 -36.06 -31.84 9.99
N LYS A 350 -35.51 -32.01 8.77
CA LYS A 350 -35.64 -33.24 7.94
C LYS A 350 -34.72 -33.26 6.68
N THR A 351 -33.80 -34.25 6.69
CA THR A 351 -33.22 -35.08 5.60
C THR A 351 -33.21 -34.64 4.12
N ALA A 352 -32.02 -34.63 3.49
CA ALA A 352 -31.68 -35.47 2.31
C ALA A 352 -30.20 -35.37 1.87
N SER A 353 -29.62 -36.55 1.57
CA SER A 353 -28.44 -36.88 0.75
C SER A 353 -27.05 -36.29 1.05
N THR A 354 -26.26 -37.14 1.69
CA THR A 354 -24.83 -37.41 1.46
C THR A 354 -24.26 -36.88 0.14
N SER A 355 -23.32 -35.93 0.23
CA SER A 355 -22.25 -35.78 -0.76
C SER A 355 -20.91 -35.81 -0.03
N LYS A 356 -20.02 -36.68 -0.50
CA LYS A 356 -18.70 -36.94 0.06
C LYS A 356 -17.86 -35.67 0.00
N THR A 357 -17.26 -35.30 1.12
CA THR A 357 -16.20 -34.29 1.19
C THR A 357 -14.98 -34.80 0.41
N HIS A 358 -14.78 -34.29 -0.80
CA HIS A 358 -13.49 -34.39 -1.47
C HIS A 358 -12.53 -33.41 -0.79
N SER A 359 -11.76 -33.91 0.17
CA SER A 359 -10.51 -33.28 0.60
C SER A 359 -9.48 -33.41 -0.53
N GLY A 360 -9.59 -32.55 -1.54
CA GLY A 360 -8.66 -32.46 -2.66
C GLY A 360 -7.50 -31.53 -2.32
N SER A 361 -6.32 -32.12 -2.10
CA SER A 361 -5.06 -31.42 -1.92
C SER A 361 -4.65 -30.66 -3.19
N SER A 362 -4.60 -29.33 -3.14
CA SER A 362 -4.02 -28.48 -4.20
C SER A 362 -2.47 -28.49 -4.17
N THR A 363 -1.88 -29.68 -4.07
CA THR A 363 -0.42 -29.89 -3.90
C THR A 363 0.37 -29.88 -5.23
N GLY A 364 -0.28 -29.78 -6.38
CA GLY A 364 0.38 -29.93 -7.70
C GLY A 364 1.34 -28.80 -8.08
N ALA A 365 1.05 -27.54 -7.75
CA ALA A 365 1.86 -26.40 -8.19
C ALA A 365 3.10 -26.13 -7.29
N ALA A 366 3.09 -26.58 -6.04
CA ALA A 366 4.19 -26.32 -5.09
C ALA A 366 5.40 -27.25 -5.32
N ALA A 367 5.18 -28.48 -5.76
CA ALA A 367 6.23 -29.49 -5.94
C ALA A 367 7.35 -29.07 -6.94
N PRO A 368 7.06 -28.57 -8.16
CA PRO A 368 8.11 -28.18 -9.11
C PRO A 368 8.88 -26.92 -8.67
N CYS A 369 8.24 -25.98 -8.00
CA CYS A 369 8.90 -24.77 -7.47
C CYS A 369 9.83 -25.10 -6.29
N LEU A 370 9.43 -26.03 -5.42
CA LEU A 370 10.29 -26.50 -4.32
C LEU A 370 11.49 -27.31 -4.82
N LEU A 371 11.36 -28.03 -5.94
CA LEU A 371 12.49 -28.71 -6.60
C LEU A 371 13.48 -27.69 -7.18
N LYS A 372 13.01 -26.59 -7.77
CA LYS A 372 13.87 -25.50 -8.28
C LYS A 372 14.60 -24.74 -7.17
N LEU A 373 14.02 -24.65 -5.99
CA LEU A 373 14.63 -23.99 -4.83
C LEU A 373 15.83 -24.79 -4.29
N GLY A 374 15.78 -26.12 -4.41
CA GLY A 374 16.83 -27.04 -3.99
C GLY A 374 17.27 -26.84 -2.54
N SER A 375 18.53 -27.17 -2.25
CA SER A 375 19.18 -26.86 -0.97
C SER A 375 19.60 -25.40 -0.81
N ALA A 376 19.41 -24.56 -1.83
CA ALA A 376 19.92 -23.19 -1.84
C ALA A 376 19.15 -22.26 -0.90
N GLY A 377 17.86 -22.52 -0.66
CA GLY A 377 17.02 -21.67 0.21
C GLY A 377 16.47 -20.42 -0.47
N PHE A 378 15.69 -19.64 0.29
CA PHE A 378 15.13 -18.37 -0.18
C PHE A 378 16.16 -17.23 -0.09
N SER A 379 16.36 -16.49 -1.18
CA SER A 379 17.32 -15.38 -1.25
C SER A 379 16.84 -14.12 -0.53
N SER A 380 15.52 -13.93 -0.43
CA SER A 380 14.89 -12.75 0.15
C SER A 380 13.73 -13.14 1.05
N CYS A 381 13.54 -12.42 2.15
CA CYS A 381 12.43 -12.68 3.08
C CYS A 381 11.75 -11.40 3.55
N ILE A 382 10.42 -11.39 3.55
CA ILE A 382 9.62 -10.33 4.16
C ILE A 382 8.58 -10.95 5.10
N LEU A 383 8.62 -10.52 6.36
CA LEU A 383 7.71 -10.95 7.41
C LEU A 383 6.86 -9.74 7.86
N ALA A 384 5.64 -9.66 7.34
CA ALA A 384 4.65 -8.65 7.68
C ALA A 384 3.46 -9.29 8.42
N ALA A 385 3.75 -9.86 9.60
CA ALA A 385 2.77 -10.57 10.43
C ALA A 385 2.67 -9.98 11.86
N PRO A 386 2.14 -8.76 12.05
CA PRO A 386 2.13 -8.09 13.36
C PRO A 386 1.31 -8.78 14.46
N ARG A 387 0.45 -9.75 14.10
CA ARG A 387 -0.31 -10.56 15.06
C ARG A 387 0.52 -11.64 15.73
N MET A 388 1.68 -11.96 15.16
CA MET A 388 2.57 -13.01 15.64
C MET A 388 3.80 -12.39 16.30
N ASN A 389 4.37 -13.09 17.26
CA ASN A 389 5.63 -12.65 17.86
C ASN A 389 6.79 -12.81 16.83
N PRO A 390 7.53 -11.73 16.52
CA PRO A 390 8.55 -11.74 15.47
C PRO A 390 9.74 -12.65 15.80
N THR A 391 10.12 -12.73 17.08
CA THR A 391 11.22 -13.54 17.63
C THR A 391 10.99 -15.04 17.36
N SER A 392 9.79 -15.52 17.69
CA SER A 392 9.38 -16.92 17.41
C SER A 392 9.26 -17.19 15.91
N LEU A 393 8.64 -16.26 15.16
CA LEU A 393 8.48 -16.40 13.72
C LEU A 393 9.83 -16.48 12.99
N MET A 394 10.76 -15.61 13.35
CA MET A 394 12.10 -15.58 12.77
C MET A 394 12.86 -16.87 13.07
N SER A 395 12.79 -17.39 14.30
CA SER A 395 13.41 -18.67 14.66
C SER A 395 12.94 -19.84 13.78
N GLN A 396 11.68 -19.79 13.31
CA GLN A 396 11.14 -20.79 12.40
C GLN A 396 11.50 -20.57 10.94
N VAL A 397 11.62 -19.31 10.50
CA VAL A 397 11.86 -18.97 9.10
C VAL A 397 13.35 -18.99 8.74
N LEU A 398 14.23 -18.66 9.69
CA LEU A 398 15.67 -18.54 9.47
C LEU A 398 16.32 -19.77 8.81
N PRO A 399 15.97 -21.02 9.17
CA PRO A 399 16.50 -22.22 8.50
C PRO A 399 16.15 -22.32 7.01
N LEU A 400 15.05 -21.72 6.56
CA LEU A 400 14.58 -21.78 5.16
C LEU A 400 15.31 -20.80 4.24
N LEU A 401 15.99 -19.80 4.80
CA LEU A 401 16.68 -18.76 4.03
C LEU A 401 18.04 -19.24 3.53
N ALA A 402 18.48 -18.73 2.39
CA ALA A 402 19.84 -18.95 1.89
C ALA A 402 20.88 -18.26 2.79
N PRO A 403 22.13 -18.76 2.86
CA PRO A 403 23.25 -17.97 3.38
C PRO A 403 23.32 -16.61 2.68
N SER A 404 23.64 -15.54 3.41
CA SER A 404 23.67 -14.17 2.88
C SER A 404 22.33 -13.64 2.34
N ALA A 405 21.21 -14.29 2.65
CA ALA A 405 19.88 -13.79 2.30
C ALA A 405 19.52 -12.55 3.12
N ALA A 406 18.93 -11.55 2.45
CA ALA A 406 18.38 -10.37 3.12
C ALA A 406 16.98 -10.66 3.64
N PHE A 407 16.71 -10.26 4.88
CA PHE A 407 15.39 -10.39 5.49
C PHE A 407 14.92 -9.08 6.09
N VAL A 408 13.60 -8.94 6.11
CA VAL A 408 12.92 -7.77 6.68
C VAL A 408 11.71 -8.20 7.50
N LEU A 409 11.57 -7.64 8.70
CA LEU A 409 10.38 -7.77 9.53
C LEU A 409 9.68 -6.42 9.65
N TYR A 410 8.36 -6.44 9.61
CA TYR A 410 7.52 -5.28 9.81
C TYR A 410 6.65 -5.43 11.07
N SER A 411 6.57 -4.36 11.85
CA SER A 411 5.66 -4.24 12.99
C SER A 411 5.25 -2.78 13.18
N PRO A 412 3.99 -2.48 13.54
CA PRO A 412 3.59 -1.12 13.93
C PRO A 412 4.23 -0.66 15.24
N TRP A 413 4.77 -1.58 16.05
CA TRP A 413 5.43 -1.30 17.32
C TRP A 413 6.92 -1.65 17.24
N SER A 414 7.77 -0.80 17.83
CA SER A 414 9.23 -0.98 17.82
C SER A 414 9.71 -2.02 18.84
N GLN A 415 9.02 -2.17 19.97
CA GLN A 415 9.43 -3.04 21.08
C GLN A 415 9.58 -4.51 20.65
N PRO A 416 8.61 -5.14 19.93
CA PRO A 416 8.77 -6.53 19.47
C PRO A 416 9.96 -6.71 18.51
N LEU A 417 10.27 -5.69 17.71
CA LEU A 417 11.41 -5.73 16.80
C LEU A 417 12.73 -5.59 17.54
N ALA A 418 12.79 -4.75 18.59
CA ALA A 418 13.97 -4.63 19.44
C ALA A 418 14.30 -5.95 20.17
N GLU A 419 13.28 -6.65 20.68
CA GLU A 419 13.44 -7.97 21.29
C GLU A 419 13.96 -9.00 20.27
N CYS A 420 13.39 -9.03 19.06
CA CYS A 420 13.84 -9.91 17.99
C CYS A 420 15.29 -9.59 17.57
N MET A 421 15.64 -8.30 17.45
CA MET A 421 17.01 -7.85 17.16
C MET A 421 18.00 -8.34 18.22
N HIS A 422 17.66 -8.22 19.51
CA HIS A 422 18.51 -8.71 20.60
C HIS A 422 18.72 -10.23 20.53
N GLN A 423 17.67 -11.00 20.23
CA GLN A 423 17.78 -12.45 20.07
C GLN A 423 18.68 -12.84 18.87
N LEU A 424 18.55 -12.13 17.74
CA LEU A 424 19.39 -12.35 16.55
C LEU A 424 20.86 -12.02 16.81
N GLN A 425 21.13 -10.97 17.58
CA GLN A 425 22.48 -10.63 18.03
C GLN A 425 23.07 -11.71 18.95
N THR A 426 22.27 -12.19 19.91
CA THR A 426 22.69 -13.21 20.88
C THR A 426 23.00 -14.54 20.20
N SER A 427 22.16 -14.96 19.25
CA SER A 427 22.35 -16.19 18.47
C SER A 427 23.45 -16.08 17.40
N LYS A 428 23.93 -14.86 17.09
CA LYS A 428 24.91 -14.58 16.03
C LYS A 428 24.50 -15.09 14.64
N SER A 429 23.20 -15.24 14.40
CA SER A 429 22.68 -15.81 13.16
C SER A 429 22.47 -14.77 12.05
N ALA A 430 22.63 -13.49 12.36
CA ALA A 430 22.47 -12.39 11.41
C ALA A 430 23.46 -11.25 11.66
N VAL A 431 23.78 -10.51 10.59
CA VAL A 431 24.64 -9.31 10.62
C VAL A 431 23.90 -8.12 10.00
N LEU A 432 24.47 -6.92 10.19
CA LEU A 432 23.91 -5.66 9.70
C LEU A 432 22.46 -5.44 10.15
N LEU A 433 22.15 -5.82 11.39
CA LEU A 433 20.84 -5.62 11.96
C LEU A 433 20.57 -4.14 12.17
N GLN A 434 19.50 -3.63 11.57
CA GLN A 434 19.10 -2.23 11.65
C GLN A 434 17.60 -2.09 11.90
N LEU A 435 17.25 -1.24 12.87
CA LEU A 435 15.87 -0.84 13.13
C LEU A 435 15.61 0.50 12.45
N HIS A 436 14.63 0.53 11.54
CA HIS A 436 14.28 1.71 10.75
C HIS A 436 12.88 2.22 11.12
N GLU A 437 12.74 3.53 11.06
CA GLU A 437 11.47 4.23 11.04
C GLU A 437 11.50 5.22 9.86
N SER A 438 10.40 5.30 9.11
CA SER A 438 10.23 6.23 7.99
C SER A 438 9.29 7.36 8.38
N TRP A 439 9.68 8.59 8.08
CA TRP A 439 8.84 9.78 8.21
C TRP A 439 8.55 10.36 6.84
N MET A 440 7.28 10.66 6.57
CA MET A 440 6.84 11.23 5.31
C MET A 440 6.08 12.53 5.58
N ARG A 441 6.46 13.58 4.85
CA ARG A 441 5.79 14.88 4.92
C ARG A 441 5.38 15.39 3.53
N PRO A 442 4.08 15.33 3.18
CA PRO A 442 3.57 15.95 1.97
C PRO A 442 3.81 17.46 1.96
N HIS A 443 4.04 18.02 0.78
CA HIS A 443 4.23 19.46 0.59
C HIS A 443 3.22 19.99 -0.42
N GLN A 444 2.60 21.12 -0.09
CA GLN A 444 1.90 21.94 -1.07
C GLN A 444 2.96 22.72 -1.84
N VAL A 445 2.97 22.57 -3.17
CA VAL A 445 3.88 23.30 -4.06
C VAL A 445 3.05 24.16 -5.00
N LEU A 446 2.90 25.43 -4.63
CA LEU A 446 2.20 26.44 -5.42
C LEU A 446 3.04 27.72 -5.42
N PRO A 447 2.99 28.53 -6.49
CA PRO A 447 3.67 29.83 -6.54
C PRO A 447 3.33 30.67 -5.30
N MET A 448 4.36 31.16 -4.61
CA MET A 448 4.28 31.98 -3.39
C MET A 448 3.50 31.35 -2.22
N ARG A 449 3.16 30.06 -2.29
CA ARG A 449 2.36 29.32 -1.28
C ARG A 449 2.91 27.92 -1.01
N THR A 450 4.22 27.77 -1.08
CA THR A 450 4.89 26.48 -0.87
C THR A 450 5.15 26.26 0.62
N HIS A 451 4.55 25.23 1.19
CA HIS A 451 4.74 24.84 2.58
C HIS A 451 4.38 23.37 2.78
N PRO A 452 4.86 22.71 3.86
CA PRO A 452 4.41 21.37 4.20
C PRO A 452 2.92 21.34 4.55
N GLU A 453 2.26 20.19 4.36
CA GLU A 453 0.92 20.01 4.90
C GLU A 453 0.93 20.06 6.44
N MET A 454 -0.10 20.66 7.02
CA MET A 454 -0.18 20.94 8.46
C MET A 454 -0.56 19.69 9.28
N MET A 455 -1.34 18.78 8.70
CA MET A 455 -1.72 17.50 9.30
C MET A 455 -1.00 16.40 8.55
N CYS A 456 -0.25 15.56 9.26
CA CYS A 456 0.44 14.41 8.68
C CYS A 456 0.22 13.16 9.53
N SER A 457 0.32 11.99 8.90
CA SER A 457 0.42 10.75 9.66
C SER A 457 1.78 10.68 10.36
N GLY A 458 1.79 10.19 11.60
CA GLY A 458 3.03 10.03 12.37
C GLY A 458 3.92 8.94 11.78
N THR A 459 3.74 7.71 12.25
CA THR A 459 4.57 6.58 11.85
C THR A 459 3.90 5.70 10.78
N GLY A 460 4.71 5.19 9.86
CA GLY A 460 4.34 4.13 8.92
C GLY A 460 4.62 2.72 9.46
N GLY A 461 4.92 2.61 10.75
CA GLY A 461 5.45 1.43 11.42
C GLY A 461 6.97 1.33 11.36
N TYR A 462 7.50 0.29 11.99
CA TYR A 462 8.92 0.05 12.16
C TYR A 462 9.36 -1.17 11.34
N ILE A 463 10.61 -1.15 10.91
CA ILE A 463 11.18 -2.18 10.06
C ILE A 463 12.49 -2.66 10.67
N LEU A 464 12.63 -3.96 10.90
CA LEU A 464 13.91 -4.59 11.25
C LEU A 464 14.47 -5.24 10.01
N SER A 465 15.67 -4.83 9.58
CA SER A 465 16.39 -5.44 8.46
C SER A 465 17.64 -6.15 8.93
N GLY A 466 18.11 -7.14 8.17
CA GLY A 466 19.36 -7.84 8.43
C GLY A 466 19.71 -8.83 7.33
N ILE A 467 20.93 -9.39 7.43
CA ILE A 467 21.43 -10.42 6.51
C ILE A 467 21.71 -11.69 7.29
N LYS A 468 21.17 -12.82 6.82
CA LYS A 468 21.43 -14.13 7.41
C LYS A 468 22.90 -14.52 7.25
N VAL A 469 23.50 -15.03 8.32
CA VAL A 469 24.85 -15.61 8.32
C VAL A 469 24.77 -17.08 8.70
N CYS A 470 25.65 -17.89 8.11
CA CYS A 470 25.86 -19.25 8.57
C CYS A 470 26.63 -19.22 9.89
N THR A 471 26.03 -19.73 10.96
CA THR A 471 26.76 -20.03 12.18
C THR A 471 27.64 -21.24 11.87
N SER A 472 28.96 -21.05 11.78
CA SER A 472 29.89 -22.16 11.70
C SER A 472 29.86 -22.91 13.03
N ASP A 473 29.37 -24.14 13.03
CA ASP A 473 29.55 -25.03 14.17
C ASP A 473 31.06 -25.24 14.41
N GLY A 474 31.60 -24.60 15.44
CA GLY A 474 32.85 -25.03 16.08
C GLY A 474 34.18 -24.83 15.35
N SER A 475 34.27 -24.09 14.25
CA SER A 475 35.58 -23.54 13.80
C SER A 475 35.67 -22.06 14.15
N THR A 476 36.74 -21.73 14.88
CA THR A 476 37.13 -20.40 15.33
C THR A 476 36.74 -19.29 14.36
N PRO A 477 36.22 -18.13 14.85
CA PRO A 477 35.99 -17.00 13.98
C PRO A 477 37.30 -16.66 13.27
N LEU A 478 37.26 -16.57 11.95
CA LEU A 478 38.38 -16.06 11.16
C LEU A 478 38.68 -14.65 11.67
N THR A 479 39.68 -14.53 12.55
CA THR A 479 40.27 -13.25 12.89
C THR A 479 40.78 -12.62 11.60
N GLY A 480 40.51 -11.33 11.43
CA GLY A 480 40.75 -10.56 10.20
C GLY A 480 42.23 -10.42 9.77
N ASP A 481 43.14 -11.20 10.35
CA ASP A 481 44.58 -11.19 10.04
C ASP A 481 44.97 -12.15 8.91
N SER A 482 44.12 -13.12 8.55
CA SER A 482 44.47 -14.13 7.53
C SER A 482 44.32 -13.64 6.07
N LEU A 483 43.55 -12.58 5.81
CA LEU A 483 43.29 -12.07 4.46
C LEU A 483 44.43 -11.21 3.87
N TYR A 484 45.47 -10.88 4.65
CA TYR A 484 46.61 -10.07 4.18
C TYR A 484 47.92 -10.85 3.99
N SER A 485 47.93 -12.18 4.11
CA SER A 485 49.16 -12.99 4.05
C SER A 485 49.44 -13.65 2.69
N SER A 486 48.46 -13.78 1.79
CA SER A 486 48.72 -14.39 0.48
C SER A 486 49.24 -13.36 -0.54
N LYS A 487 50.57 -13.19 -0.59
CA LYS A 487 51.23 -12.68 -1.80
C LYS A 487 50.83 -13.59 -2.97
N PRO A 488 50.37 -13.05 -4.11
CA PRO A 488 50.11 -13.87 -5.29
C PRO A 488 51.45 -14.39 -5.84
N SER A 489 51.61 -15.71 -5.84
CA SER A 489 52.71 -16.41 -6.49
C SER A 489 52.59 -16.28 -8.01
N SER A 490 53.68 -15.85 -8.65
CA SER A 490 54.01 -16.01 -10.08
C SER A 490 52.99 -15.53 -11.12
N ILE A 491 53.18 -14.29 -11.59
CA ILE A 491 52.76 -13.87 -12.93
C ILE A 491 53.58 -14.66 -13.95
N HIS A 492 52.91 -15.44 -14.79
CA HIS A 492 53.49 -15.98 -16.01
C HIS A 492 53.74 -14.84 -17.00
N THR A 493 55.01 -14.54 -17.25
CA THR A 493 55.46 -13.67 -18.33
C THR A 493 55.18 -14.36 -19.67
N LEU A 494 54.22 -13.85 -20.44
CA LEU A 494 54.12 -14.11 -21.87
C LEU A 494 54.63 -12.88 -22.63
N GLY A 495 55.54 -13.15 -23.57
CA GLY A 495 56.44 -12.20 -24.19
C GLY A 495 55.78 -11.13 -25.06
N ALA A 496 56.47 -10.00 -25.12
CA ALA A 496 56.17 -8.86 -25.97
C ALA A 496 56.31 -9.21 -27.46
N GLY A 497 55.22 -9.03 -28.21
CA GLY A 497 55.25 -8.85 -29.66
C GLY A 497 54.89 -7.40 -29.97
N ALA A 498 55.84 -6.66 -30.53
CA ALA A 498 55.68 -5.27 -30.95
C ALA A 498 54.79 -5.16 -32.20
N THR A 499 53.83 -4.24 -32.18
CA THR A 499 53.36 -3.52 -33.38
C THR A 499 52.98 -2.09 -32.99
N GLU A 500 53.51 -1.13 -33.72
CA GLU A 500 53.32 0.31 -33.58
C GLU A 500 51.93 0.76 -34.07
N CYS A 501 51.33 1.77 -33.42
CA CYS A 501 51.09 3.12 -33.99
C CYS A 501 50.12 3.97 -33.15
N ALA A 502 50.42 5.27 -33.12
CA ALA A 502 49.92 6.38 -32.26
C ALA A 502 48.65 7.08 -32.82
N PRO A 503 48.23 8.30 -32.38
CA PRO A 503 48.52 9.04 -31.14
C PRO A 503 47.27 9.61 -30.39
N ASP A 504 47.59 10.05 -29.17
CA ASP A 504 46.85 10.82 -28.18
C ASP A 504 46.16 12.10 -28.72
N CYS A 505 44.90 12.31 -28.32
CA CYS A 505 44.09 13.49 -28.66
C CYS A 505 43.65 14.17 -27.37
N THR A 506 44.60 14.79 -26.66
CA THR A 506 44.34 15.70 -25.54
C THR A 506 44.85 17.10 -25.89
N LYS A 507 43.92 18.00 -26.24
CA LYS A 507 44.11 19.46 -26.14
C LYS A 507 42.76 20.18 -26.24
N ASN A 508 42.58 21.17 -25.36
CA ASN A 508 41.58 22.24 -25.32
C ASN A 508 40.30 22.03 -24.51
N LEU A 509 40.39 22.29 -23.20
CA LEU A 509 39.32 22.93 -22.43
C LEU A 509 39.90 24.05 -21.54
N PRO A 510 39.40 25.30 -21.63
CA PRO A 510 39.95 26.42 -20.87
C PRO A 510 39.45 26.46 -19.43
N GLY A 511 40.36 26.80 -18.52
CA GLY A 511 40.16 26.81 -17.07
C GLY A 511 39.16 27.85 -16.57
N ARG A 512 38.33 27.44 -15.60
CA ARG A 512 37.41 28.33 -14.87
C ARG A 512 37.82 28.39 -13.40
N LYS A 513 38.46 29.50 -13.02
CA LYS A 513 38.76 29.86 -11.63
C LYS A 513 37.46 29.94 -10.81
N ARG A 514 37.33 29.14 -9.75
CA ARG A 514 36.29 29.32 -8.73
C ARG A 514 36.82 30.21 -7.61
N GLY A 515 36.38 31.46 -7.59
CA GLY A 515 36.52 32.34 -6.43
C GLY A 515 35.46 32.01 -5.39
N ARG A 516 35.89 31.68 -4.17
CA ARG A 516 35.05 31.69 -2.96
C ARG A 516 34.68 33.14 -2.66
N LYS A 517 33.38 33.46 -2.62
CA LYS A 517 32.86 34.59 -1.84
C LYS A 517 32.01 34.01 -0.72
N ASN A 518 32.42 34.30 0.50
CA ASN A 518 31.63 34.11 1.70
C ASN A 518 30.51 35.16 1.69
N TYR A 519 29.29 34.70 1.93
CA TYR A 519 28.25 35.43 2.66
C TYR A 519 27.52 34.42 3.53
#